data_AF-A0A060C7S3-F1
#
_entry.id   AF-A0A060C7S3-F1
#
_cell.length_a   1.000
_cell.length_b   1.000
_cell.length_c   1.000
_cell.angle_alpha   90.00
_cell.angle_beta   90.00
_cell.angle_gamma   90.00
#
_symmetry.space_group_name_H-M   'P 1'
#
loop_
_entity.id
_entity.type
_entity.pdbx_description
1 polymer ?
#
loop_
_entity_poly.entity_id
_entity_poly.type
_entity_poly.pdbx_seq_one_letter_code
_entity_poly.pdbx_strand_id
1 'polypeptide(L)'
;MGGYEDANRAFAEAALEEAPNGGVVWIHDYHLMRTPLLLRNSHPRACVGWFCHIPWPDLDQFATLPWRADLTLGVLGADVIGFHTAKYADHFL
;
A
#
# COMPACT_ATOMS: atom_id res chain seq x y z
N MET A 1 13.07 -6.73 -6.16
CA MET A 1 12.38 -5.47 -5.79
C MET A 1 12.72 -4.27 -6.66
N GLY A 2 13.97 -4.05 -7.10
CA GLY A 2 14.41 -2.83 -7.82
C GLY A 2 13.32 -2.07 -8.59
N GLY A 3 12.92 -2.56 -9.77
CA GLY A 3 11.92 -1.86 -10.58
C GLY A 3 10.52 -1.69 -9.95
N TYR A 4 10.12 -2.58 -9.04
CA TYR A 4 8.86 -2.44 -8.30
C TYR A 4 8.94 -1.32 -7.25
N GLU A 5 10.06 -1.25 -6.54
CA GLU A 5 10.32 -0.19 -5.55
C GLU A 5 10.51 1.17 -6.23
N ASP A 6 11.23 1.20 -7.36
CA ASP A 6 11.43 2.41 -8.17
C ASP A 6 10.10 2.96 -8.69
N ALA A 7 9.21 2.08 -9.18
CA ALA A 7 7.87 2.48 -9.59
C ALA A 7 7.06 3.03 -8.40
N ASN A 8 7.02 2.32 -7.26
CA ASN A 8 6.29 2.77 -6.08
C ASN A 8 6.79 4.12 -5.54
N ARG A 9 8.10 4.38 -5.65
CA ARG A 9 8.72 5.68 -5.31
C ARG A 9 8.28 6.77 -6.26
N ALA A 10 8.33 6.55 -7.57
CA ALA A 10 7.86 7.52 -8.56
C ALA A 10 6.38 7.89 -8.34
N PHE A 11 5.53 6.90 -8.03
CA PHE A 11 4.12 7.15 -7.70
C PHE A 11 3.94 7.92 -6.38
N ALA A 12 4.75 7.62 -5.36
CA ALA A 12 4.70 8.37 -4.11
C ALA A 12 5.13 9.84 -4.31
N GLU A 13 6.21 10.08 -5.05
CA GLU A 13 6.68 11.43 -5.38
C GLU A 13 5.63 12.22 -6.16
N ALA A 14 5.06 11.64 -7.23
CA ALA A 14 4.00 12.28 -8.00
C ALA A 14 2.75 12.60 -7.15
N ALA A 15 2.36 11.71 -6.24
CA ALA A 15 1.23 11.97 -5.34
C ALA A 15 1.51 13.13 -4.35
N LEU A 16 2.76 13.32 -3.92
CA LEU A 16 3.14 14.42 -3.04
C LEU A 16 3.17 15.77 -3.74
N GLU A 17 3.53 15.80 -5.02
CA GLU A 17 3.48 17.02 -5.85
C GLU A 17 2.03 17.53 -5.99
N GLU A 18 1.06 16.62 -6.11
CA GLU A 18 -0.36 16.96 -6.24
C GLU A 18 -1.05 17.24 -4.89
N ALA A 19 -0.52 16.72 -3.78
CA ALA A 19 -1.11 16.85 -2.44
C ALA A 19 -0.14 17.45 -1.38
N PRO A 20 0.47 18.63 -1.62
CA PRO A 20 1.61 19.13 -0.84
C PRO A 20 1.29 19.48 0.63
N ASN A 21 0.01 19.71 0.97
CA ASN A 21 -0.43 20.11 2.31
C ASN A 21 -1.08 18.98 3.12
N GLY A 22 -0.87 17.72 2.74
CA GLY A 22 -1.48 16.58 3.43
C GLY A 22 -2.93 16.34 3.00
N GLY A 23 -3.14 16.30 1.68
CA GLY A 23 -4.41 15.88 1.09
C GLY A 23 -4.74 14.42 1.37
N VAL A 24 -5.93 14.00 0.95
CA VAL A 24 -6.35 12.59 0.97
C VAL A 24 -5.78 11.91 -0.27
N VAL A 25 -4.88 10.93 -0.07
CA VAL A 25 -4.33 10.10 -1.15
C VAL A 25 -4.97 8.73 -1.08
N TRP A 26 -5.65 8.33 -2.15
CA TRP A 26 -6.27 7.01 -2.25
C TRP A 26 -5.52 6.16 -3.27
N ILE A 27 -4.86 5.12 -2.78
CA ILE A 27 -4.01 4.22 -3.56
C ILE A 27 -4.81 2.97 -3.91
N HIS A 28 -4.66 2.50 -5.14
CA HIS A 28 -5.39 1.36 -5.64
C HIS A 28 -4.45 0.23 -6.06
N ASP A 29 -4.80 -0.96 -5.61
CA ASP A 29 -4.35 -2.26 -6.07
C ASP A 29 -2.92 -2.68 -5.71
N TYR A 30 -2.60 -3.95 -6.00
CA TYR A 30 -1.39 -4.64 -5.58
C TYR A 30 -0.09 -4.08 -6.20
N HIS A 31 -0.17 -3.29 -7.27
CA HIS A 31 1.01 -2.69 -7.90
C HIS A 31 1.69 -1.64 -7.01
N LEU A 32 0.91 -1.04 -6.11
CA LEU A 32 1.31 0.14 -5.33
C LEU A 32 1.35 -0.15 -3.83
N MET A 33 1.69 -1.38 -3.43
CA MET A 33 1.69 -1.77 -2.01
C MET A 33 2.77 -1.06 -1.19
N ARG A 34 3.82 -0.49 -1.79
CA ARG A 34 4.89 0.22 -1.06
C ARG A 34 4.63 1.72 -0.96
N THR A 35 3.84 2.27 -1.87
CA THR A 35 3.47 3.69 -1.91
C THR A 35 2.92 4.24 -0.57
N PRO A 36 2.05 3.54 0.20
CA PRO A 36 1.53 4.10 1.46
C PRO A 36 2.63 4.41 2.48
N LEU A 37 3.56 3.48 2.71
CA LEU A 37 4.69 3.67 3.62
C LEU A 37 5.63 4.79 3.14
N LEU A 38 5.90 4.88 1.84
CA LEU A 38 6.74 5.94 1.28
C LEU A 38 6.11 7.33 1.49
N LEU A 39 4.80 7.45 1.28
CA LEU A 39 4.05 8.68 1.56
C LEU A 39 4.08 9.02 3.05
N ARG A 40 3.84 8.05 3.93
CA ARG A 40 3.88 8.26 5.39
C ARG A 40 5.23 8.75 5.88
N ASN A 41 6.32 8.19 5.35
CA ASN A 41 7.68 8.58 5.73
C ASN A 41 8.01 10.02 5.32
N SER A 42 7.55 10.45 4.15
CA SER A 42 7.76 11.80 3.65
C SER A 42 6.82 12.82 4.28
N HIS A 43 5.55 12.46 4.48
CA HIS A 43 4.50 13.30 5.04
C HIS A 43 3.72 12.55 6.12
N PRO A 44 4.21 12.56 7.38
CA PRO A 44 3.62 11.78 8.47
C PRO A 44 2.15 12.07 8.78
N ARG A 45 1.65 13.24 8.35
CA ARG A 45 0.27 13.68 8.55
C ARG A 45 -0.65 13.49 7.33
N ALA A 46 -0.16 12.91 6.24
CA ALA A 46 -0.99 12.63 5.07
C ALA A 46 -2.13 11.67 5.46
N CYS A 47 -3.32 11.85 4.88
CA CYS A 47 -4.41 10.89 5.00
C CYS A 47 -4.31 9.91 3.83
N VAL A 48 -3.99 8.64 4.12
CA VAL A 48 -3.64 7.64 3.11
C VAL A 48 -4.61 6.46 3.19
N GLY A 49 -5.35 6.23 2.10
CA GLY A 49 -6.15 5.01 1.92
C GLY A 49 -5.48 4.06 0.93
N TRP A 50 -5.62 2.75 1.14
CA TRP A 50 -5.23 1.72 0.17
C TRP A 50 -6.35 0.71 -0.02
N PHE A 51 -6.67 0.34 -1.26
CA PHE A 51 -7.72 -0.63 -1.57
C PHE A 51 -7.25 -1.70 -2.57
N CYS A 52 -7.42 -2.98 -2.23
CA CYS A 52 -7.11 -4.10 -3.11
C CYS A 52 -8.32 -4.52 -3.94
N HIS A 53 -8.20 -4.45 -5.28
CA HIS A 53 -9.29 -4.82 -6.19
C HIS A 53 -9.29 -6.30 -6.56
N ILE A 54 -8.14 -6.96 -6.43
CA ILE A 54 -8.03 -8.40 -6.67
C ILE A 54 -8.34 -9.20 -5.39
N PRO A 55 -8.64 -10.51 -5.49
CA PRO A 55 -8.72 -11.37 -4.32
C PRO A 55 -7.43 -11.34 -3.49
N TRP A 56 -7.56 -11.16 -2.18
CA TRP A 56 -6.40 -11.26 -1.27
C TRP A 56 -6.14 -12.74 -0.94
N PRO A 57 -4.88 -13.22 -1.08
CA PRO A 57 -4.53 -14.62 -0.85
C PRO A 57 -4.74 -15.00 0.62
N ASP A 58 -4.81 -16.31 0.91
CA ASP A 58 -4.67 -16.79 2.29
C ASP A 58 -3.22 -16.67 2.78
N LEU A 59 -3.01 -16.90 4.08
CA LEU A 59 -1.71 -16.75 4.72
C LEU A 59 -0.65 -17.68 4.13
N ASP A 60 -0.99 -18.94 3.83
CA ASP A 60 -0.04 -19.91 3.31
C ASP A 60 0.45 -19.49 1.93
N GLN A 61 -0.46 -19.05 1.06
CA GLN A 61 -0.11 -18.53 -0.26
C GLN A 61 0.69 -17.23 -0.16
N PHE A 62 0.29 -16.29 0.70
CA PHE A 62 1.02 -15.02 0.88
C PHE A 62 2.42 -15.24 1.47
N ALA A 63 2.57 -16.23 2.36
CA ALA A 63 3.83 -16.56 3.03
C ALA A 63 4.91 -17.03 2.04
N THR A 64 4.53 -17.54 0.87
CA THR A 64 5.46 -17.95 -0.19
C THR A 64 6.23 -16.78 -0.80
N LEU A 65 5.73 -15.54 -0.68
CA LEU A 65 6.40 -14.37 -1.23
C LEU A 65 7.68 -14.06 -0.43
N PRO A 66 8.86 -13.98 -1.08
CA PRO A 66 10.11 -13.63 -0.40
C PRO A 66 10.06 -12.24 0.26
N TRP A 67 9.22 -11.37 -0.28
CA TRP A 67 9.05 -9.96 0.10
C TRP A 67 7.80 -9.70 0.93
N ARG A 68 7.16 -10.72 1.49
CA ARG A 68 5.90 -10.55 2.23
C ARG A 68 5.97 -9.47 3.32
N ALA A 69 7.04 -9.46 4.11
CA ALA A 69 7.20 -8.53 5.22
C ALA A 69 7.27 -7.07 4.73
N ASP A 70 8.07 -6.86 3.69
CA ASP A 70 8.23 -5.61 2.97
C ASP A 70 6.92 -5.09 2.37
N LEU A 71 6.15 -5.96 1.73
CA LEU A 71 4.86 -5.63 1.14
C LEU A 71 3.82 -5.30 2.22
N THR A 72 3.75 -6.10 3.30
CA THR A 72 2.86 -5.83 4.44
C THR A 72 3.21 -4.51 5.10
N LEU A 73 4.49 -4.25 5.39
CA LEU A 73 4.94 -2.97 5.94
C LEU A 73 4.59 -1.80 5.02
N GLY A 74 4.68 -2.00 3.71
CA GLY A 74 4.24 -1.04 2.71
C GLY A 74 2.77 -0.63 2.89
N VAL A 75 1.86 -1.62 2.93
CA VAL A 75 0.42 -1.38 3.06
C VAL A 75 0.06 -0.80 4.43
N LEU A 76 0.76 -1.22 5.49
CA LEU A 76 0.59 -0.69 6.86
C LEU A 76 0.95 0.80 7.01
N GLY A 77 1.48 1.46 5.98
CA GLY A 77 1.61 2.92 5.95
C GLY A 77 0.28 3.67 5.76
N ALA A 78 -0.77 2.98 5.29
CA ALA A 78 -2.10 3.54 5.10
C ALA A 78 -2.86 3.69 6.44
N ASP A 79 -3.69 4.72 6.53
CA ASP A 79 -4.65 4.89 7.64
C ASP A 79 -5.86 3.95 7.50
N VAL A 80 -6.25 3.65 6.25
CA VAL A 80 -7.38 2.77 5.94
C VAL A 80 -6.96 1.77 4.86
N ILE A 81 -7.17 0.48 5.14
CA ILE A 81 -6.89 -0.63 4.22
C ILE A 81 -8.24 -1.28 3.89
N GLY A 82 -8.58 -1.36 2.60
CA GLY A 82 -9.85 -1.87 2.12
C GLY A 82 -9.72 -3.06 1.17
N PHE A 83 -10.70 -3.95 1.24
CA PHE A 83 -10.85 -5.13 0.40
C PHE A 83 -12.32 -5.30 -0.03
N HIS A 84 -12.57 -6.07 -1.09
CA HIS A 84 -13.94 -6.34 -1.55
C HIS A 84 -14.80 -7.18 -0.61
N THR A 85 -14.21 -8.04 0.22
CA THR A 85 -14.97 -8.94 1.12
C THR A 85 -14.34 -9.00 2.50
N ALA A 86 -15.15 -9.30 3.52
CA ALA A 86 -14.67 -9.52 4.88
C ALA A 86 -13.63 -10.64 4.96
N LYS A 87 -13.81 -11.73 4.19
CA LYS A 87 -12.85 -12.84 4.11
C LYS A 87 -11.44 -12.38 3.71
N TYR A 88 -11.34 -11.46 2.75
CA TYR A 88 -10.05 -10.92 2.31
C TYR A 88 -9.40 -10.02 3.37
N ALA A 89 -10.21 -9.28 4.14
CA ALA A 89 -9.73 -8.56 5.31
C ALA A 89 -9.24 -9.52 6.40
N ASP A 90 -9.98 -10.60 6.68
CA ASP A 90 -9.58 -11.61 7.67
C ASP A 90 -8.27 -12.31 7.29
N HIS A 91 -8.03 -12.56 5.99
CA HIS A 91 -6.75 -13.10 5.52
C HIS A 91 -5.56 -12.12 5.70
N PHE A 92 -5.82 -10.81 5.76
CA PHE A 92 -4.79 -9.79 5.95
C PHE A 92 -4.41 -9.62 7.43
N LEU A 93 -5.34 -9.89 8.35
CA LEU A 93 -5.18 -9.81 9.81
C LEU A 93 -4.44 -11.02 10.38
#